data_AF-A0A235IRV1-F1
#
_entry.id   AF-A0A235IRV1-F1
#
_cell.length_a   1.000
_cell.length_b   1.000
_cell.length_c   1.000
_cell.angle_alpha   90.00
_cell.angle_beta   90.00
_cell.angle_gamma   90.00
#
_symmetry.space_group_name_H-M   'P 1'
#
loop_
_entity.id
_entity.type
_entity.pdbx_description
1 polymer ?
#
loop_
_entity_poly.entity_id
_entity_poly.type
_entity_poly.pdbx_seq_one_letter_code
_entity_poly.pdbx_strand_id
1 'polypeptide(L)'
;MSRSKALQYYIVSRLLLAPLQLLTIITIVFLLLRATPGDPADAILGGRAPEAAKEELRKQLGLNFPLWLQYLNYLGSILRFDLGTSLMSRGQNVWDIIGQYFPATVELAVCSMAVALIVGIAVGTLSASRPGTYFDVGGRLFGIITYALPMFWAGMLLQLIFSVQLGWFPNSNRFPPNLPAPTPVTGLYTIDSLLGGNLTQFFTSLHHLALPSLTLGILLSGIFERIVRVNLKQTLQADYVEAARARGIGENKILASHALKNALIPVITVLGLTFASLLGGAILTEVTFSWPGLANRLYQAIADRDYPTVQGVLVFFGAIVVSASILIDILNAYVDPRIRY
;
A
#
# COMPACT_ATOMS: atom_id res chain seq x y z
N MET A 1 11.78 -18.64 -30.71
CA MET A 1 11.33 -19.29 -29.46
C MET A 1 9.81 -19.35 -29.45
N SER A 2 9.19 -20.46 -29.01
CA SER A 2 7.74 -20.49 -28.76
C SER A 2 7.39 -19.46 -27.68
N ARG A 3 6.27 -18.74 -27.82
CA ARG A 3 5.75 -17.75 -26.84
C ARG A 3 5.71 -18.31 -25.42
N SER A 4 5.42 -19.61 -25.28
CA SER A 4 5.44 -20.33 -24.01
C SER A 4 6.85 -20.44 -23.39
N LYS A 5 7.89 -20.68 -24.20
CA LYS A 5 9.29 -20.73 -23.72
C LYS A 5 9.80 -19.36 -23.29
N ALA A 6 9.42 -18.29 -23.99
CA ALA A 6 9.77 -16.92 -23.61
C ALA A 6 9.10 -16.51 -22.29
N LEU A 7 7.82 -16.84 -22.12
CA LEU A 7 7.08 -16.63 -20.87
C LEU A 7 7.70 -17.40 -19.70
N GLN A 8 8.02 -18.68 -19.90
CA GLN A 8 8.69 -19.50 -18.88
C GLN A 8 10.05 -18.92 -18.47
N TYR A 9 10.87 -18.51 -19.45
CA TYR A 9 12.16 -17.87 -19.17
C TYR A 9 12.00 -16.58 -18.36
N TYR A 10 11.05 -15.73 -18.74
CA TYR A 10 10.74 -14.51 -18.00
C TYR A 10 10.32 -14.80 -16.55
N ILE A 11 9.37 -15.71 -16.34
CA ILE A 11 8.90 -16.07 -14.99
C ILE A 11 10.05 -16.65 -14.16
N VAL A 12 10.83 -17.58 -14.71
CA VAL A 12 11.99 -18.17 -14.02
C VAL A 12 13.02 -17.10 -13.67
N SER A 13 13.33 -16.19 -14.59
CA SER A 13 14.28 -15.09 -14.33
C SER A 13 13.80 -14.19 -13.19
N ARG A 14 12.49 -13.88 -13.14
CA ARG A 14 11.90 -13.07 -12.07
C ARG A 14 11.91 -13.80 -10.73
N LEU A 15 11.58 -15.09 -10.72
CA LEU A 15 11.63 -15.92 -9.51
C LEU A 15 13.06 -16.05 -8.97
N LEU A 16 14.07 -16.14 -9.85
CA LEU A 16 15.48 -16.16 -9.44
C LEU A 16 15.96 -14.80 -8.91
N LEU A 17 15.39 -13.70 -9.38
CA LEU A 17 15.69 -12.35 -8.88
C LEU A 17 14.98 -12.02 -7.56
N ALA A 18 13.90 -12.72 -7.22
CA ALA A 18 13.11 -12.44 -6.02
C ALA A 18 13.91 -12.61 -4.70
N PRO A 19 14.69 -13.70 -4.50
CA PRO A 19 15.58 -13.80 -3.34
C PRO A 19 16.61 -12.68 -3.27
N LEU A 20 17.14 -12.24 -4.41
CA LEU A 20 18.11 -11.14 -4.45
C LEU A 20 17.47 -9.81 -4.03
N GLN A 21 16.24 -9.54 -4.46
CA GLN A 21 15.47 -8.37 -4.03
C GLN A 21 15.19 -8.38 -2.53
N LEU A 22 14.76 -9.52 -1.99
CA LEU A 22 14.54 -9.68 -0.56
C LEU A 22 15.84 -9.56 0.24
N LEU A 23 16.92 -10.20 -0.21
CA LEU A 23 18.24 -10.08 0.40
C LEU A 23 18.69 -8.61 0.43
N THR A 24 18.45 -7.86 -0.65
CA THR A 24 18.76 -6.43 -0.72
C THR A 24 18.00 -5.66 0.36
N ILE A 25 16.68 -5.90 0.49
CA ILE A 25 15.86 -5.26 1.52
C ILE A 25 16.35 -5.65 2.93
N ILE A 26 16.54 -6.94 3.20
CA ILE A 26 17.05 -7.47 4.48
C ILE A 26 18.38 -6.82 4.85
N THR A 27 19.32 -6.74 3.89
CA THR A 27 20.65 -6.15 4.10
C THR A 27 20.55 -4.66 4.41
N ILE A 28 19.79 -3.92 3.59
CA ILE A 28 19.61 -2.47 3.77
C ILE A 28 18.96 -2.17 5.12
N VAL A 29 17.87 -2.85 5.45
CA VAL A 29 17.16 -2.67 6.72
C VAL A 29 18.07 -3.00 7.90
N PHE A 30 18.85 -4.08 7.80
CA PHE A 30 19.80 -4.46 8.83
C PHE A 30 20.82 -3.34 9.07
N LEU A 31 21.49 -2.88 8.01
CA LEU A 31 22.54 -1.86 8.10
C LEU A 31 21.99 -0.51 8.56
N LEU A 32 20.84 -0.07 8.03
CA LEU A 32 20.23 1.20 8.38
C LEU A 32 19.91 1.28 9.88
N LEU A 33 19.38 0.21 10.47
CA LEU A 33 19.07 0.20 11.90
C LEU A 33 20.32 0.29 12.76
N ARG A 34 21.42 -0.39 12.41
CA ARG A 34 22.68 -0.32 13.17
C ARG A 34 23.46 0.97 12.92
N ALA A 35 23.22 1.64 11.80
CA ALA A 35 23.78 2.96 11.49
C ALA A 35 23.01 4.11 12.16
N THR A 36 21.75 3.88 12.53
CA THR A 36 20.90 4.90 13.14
C THR A 36 21.36 5.16 14.59
N PRO A 37 21.57 6.42 15.00
CA PRO A 37 21.96 6.72 16.37
C PRO A 37 20.87 6.35 17.38
N GLY A 38 21.27 5.74 18.50
CA GLY A 38 20.40 5.32 19.59
C GLY A 38 20.47 3.81 19.86
N ASP A 39 20.65 3.44 21.12
CA ASP A 39 20.82 2.05 21.56
C ASP A 39 19.49 1.44 22.03
N PRO A 40 19.08 0.26 21.54
CA PRO A 40 17.94 -0.48 22.07
C PRO A 40 17.99 -0.70 23.59
N ALA A 41 19.18 -0.88 24.18
CA ALA A 41 19.31 -1.06 25.62
C ALA A 41 18.91 0.21 26.40
N ASP A 42 19.23 1.39 25.85
CA ASP A 42 18.80 2.69 26.42
C ASP A 42 17.29 2.91 26.26
N ALA A 43 16.69 2.42 25.17
CA ALA A 43 15.25 2.51 24.96
C ALA A 43 14.46 1.62 25.94
N ILE A 44 14.98 0.43 26.28
CA ILE A 44 14.32 -0.52 27.19
C ILE A 44 14.49 -0.12 28.66
N LEU A 45 15.74 0.12 29.10
CA LEU A 45 16.04 0.37 30.52
C LEU A 45 15.92 1.85 30.89
N GLY A 46 15.86 2.73 29.89
CA GLY A 46 15.90 4.18 30.06
C GLY A 46 17.33 4.70 30.21
N GLY A 47 17.56 5.94 29.78
CA GLY A 47 18.89 6.55 29.77
C GLY A 47 19.56 6.65 31.16
N ARG A 48 18.78 6.59 32.26
CA ARG A 48 19.27 6.66 33.65
C ARG A 48 19.62 5.30 34.26
N ALA A 49 19.40 4.19 33.54
CA ALA A 49 19.73 2.87 34.08
C ALA A 49 21.24 2.71 34.31
N PRO A 50 21.65 1.90 35.30
CA PRO A 50 23.07 1.60 35.53
C PRO A 50 23.71 1.01 34.27
N GLU A 51 24.91 1.48 33.90
CA GLU A 51 25.60 1.00 32.69
C GLU A 51 25.86 -0.51 32.70
N ALA A 52 26.09 -1.10 33.88
CA ALA A 52 26.23 -2.55 34.02
C ALA A 52 24.97 -3.33 33.57
N ALA A 53 23.76 -2.79 33.84
CA ALA A 53 22.51 -3.41 33.40
C ALA A 53 22.32 -3.28 31.89
N LYS A 54 22.74 -2.13 31.31
CA LYS A 54 22.70 -1.91 29.86
C LYS A 54 23.67 -2.82 29.12
N GLU A 55 24.90 -2.99 29.60
CA GLU A 55 25.86 -3.92 29.01
C GLU A 55 25.39 -5.37 29.05
N GLU A 56 24.76 -5.79 30.15
CA GLU A 56 24.19 -7.13 30.26
C GLU A 56 23.05 -7.33 29.24
N LEU A 57 22.17 -6.33 29.09
CA LEU A 57 21.11 -6.38 28.09
C LEU A 57 21.67 -6.39 26.65
N ARG A 58 22.72 -5.61 26.35
CA ARG A 58 23.40 -5.65 25.04
C ARG A 58 23.96 -7.04 24.74
N LYS A 59 24.50 -7.75 25.74
CA LYS A 59 24.97 -9.14 25.57
C LYS A 59 23.81 -10.08 25.25
N GLN A 60 22.71 -9.99 26.00
CA GLN A 60 21.53 -10.82 25.79
C GLN A 60 20.90 -10.61 24.40
N LEU A 61 20.90 -9.36 23.92
CA LEU A 61 20.41 -9.01 22.58
C LEU A 61 21.41 -9.31 21.45
N GLY A 62 22.62 -9.77 21.77
CA GLY A 62 23.67 -10.04 20.79
C GLY A 62 24.24 -8.78 20.12
N LEU A 63 24.01 -7.60 20.68
CA LEU A 63 24.46 -6.32 20.12
C LEU A 63 25.98 -6.13 20.23
N ASN A 64 26.64 -6.88 21.11
CA ASN A 64 28.10 -6.85 21.30
C ASN A 64 28.87 -7.71 20.29
N PHE A 65 28.19 -8.54 19.50
CA PHE A 65 28.86 -9.33 18.48
C PHE A 65 29.33 -8.44 17.32
N PRO A 66 30.40 -8.81 16.60
CA PRO A 66 30.78 -8.15 15.35
C PRO A 66 29.59 -8.08 14.38
N LEU A 67 29.45 -6.97 13.63
CA LEU A 67 28.31 -6.71 12.75
C LEU A 67 28.02 -7.85 11.76
N TRP A 68 29.07 -8.48 11.22
CA TRP A 68 28.92 -9.59 10.29
C TRP A 68 28.25 -10.81 10.95
N LEU A 69 28.55 -11.09 12.23
CA LEU A 69 27.96 -12.21 12.96
C LEU A 69 26.51 -11.91 13.33
N GLN A 70 26.21 -10.67 13.72
CA GLN A 70 24.83 -10.21 13.91
C GLN A 70 24.00 -10.38 12.63
N TYR A 71 24.58 -10.04 11.47
CA TYR A 71 23.93 -10.19 10.17
C TYR A 71 23.67 -11.65 9.81
N LEU A 72 24.65 -12.54 10.00
CA LEU A 72 24.48 -13.97 9.73
C LEU A 72 23.42 -14.61 10.63
N ASN A 73 23.38 -14.24 11.91
CA ASN A 73 22.34 -14.71 12.83
C ASN A 73 20.95 -14.22 12.40
N TYR A 74 20.83 -12.94 12.06
CA TYR A 74 19.58 -12.36 11.55
C TYR A 74 19.09 -13.04 10.27
N LEU A 75 19.99 -13.26 9.30
CA LEU A 75 19.68 -13.97 8.06
C LEU A 75 19.28 -15.42 8.34
N GLY A 76 19.95 -16.09 9.28
CA GLY A 76 19.58 -17.43 9.74
C GLY A 76 18.17 -17.51 10.35
N SER A 77 17.77 -16.51 11.14
CA SER A 77 16.41 -16.41 11.69
C SER A 77 15.37 -16.21 10.59
N ILE A 78 15.61 -15.30 9.64
CA ILE A 78 14.69 -15.05 8.52
C ILE A 78 14.51 -16.30 7.66
N LEU A 79 15.58 -17.04 7.37
CA LEU A 79 15.49 -18.29 6.60
C LEU A 79 14.68 -19.37 7.30
N ARG A 80 14.54 -19.29 8.64
CA ARG A 80 13.67 -20.16 9.45
C ARG A 80 12.26 -19.59 9.63
N PHE A 81 11.94 -18.49 8.95
CA PHE A 81 10.70 -17.72 9.12
C PHE A 81 10.50 -17.19 10.54
N ASP A 82 11.60 -17.00 11.28
CA ASP A 82 11.59 -16.36 12.59
C ASP A 82 11.90 -14.86 12.42
N LEU A 83 10.87 -14.02 12.59
CA LEU A 83 10.99 -12.56 12.55
C LEU A 83 11.42 -11.96 13.89
N GLY A 84 11.60 -12.80 14.92
CA GLY A 84 11.96 -12.41 16.27
C GLY A 84 10.77 -11.98 17.12
N THR A 85 11.10 -11.47 18.30
CA THR A 85 10.15 -11.02 19.31
C THR A 85 10.35 -9.53 19.59
N SER A 86 9.26 -8.79 19.72
CA SER A 86 9.27 -7.38 20.05
C SER A 86 9.92 -7.12 21.42
N LEU A 87 10.80 -6.12 21.46
CA LEU A 87 11.45 -5.68 22.69
C LEU A 87 10.55 -4.78 23.55
N MET A 88 9.54 -4.17 22.93
CA MET A 88 8.65 -3.18 23.56
C MET A 88 7.27 -3.76 23.89
N SER A 89 6.80 -4.75 23.13
CA SER A 89 5.53 -5.45 23.35
C SER A 89 5.70 -6.70 24.22
N ARG A 90 6.52 -6.63 25.29
CA ARG A 90 6.70 -7.71 26.28
C ARG A 90 7.10 -9.07 25.67
N GLY A 91 7.92 -9.08 24.62
CA GLY A 91 8.35 -10.31 23.96
C GLY A 91 7.31 -10.94 23.02
N GLN A 92 6.25 -10.21 22.66
CA GLN A 92 5.27 -10.67 21.66
C GLN A 92 5.96 -11.02 20.33
N ASN A 93 5.53 -12.11 19.70
CA ASN A 93 6.08 -12.55 18.42
C ASN A 93 5.71 -11.56 17.32
N VAL A 94 6.65 -11.23 16.42
CA VAL A 94 6.41 -10.25 15.37
C VAL A 94 5.34 -10.73 14.37
N TRP A 95 5.20 -12.04 14.19
CA TRP A 95 4.09 -12.60 13.39
C TRP A 95 2.71 -12.26 13.96
N ASP A 96 2.54 -12.26 15.28
CA ASP A 96 1.27 -11.91 15.92
C ASP A 96 0.96 -10.43 15.73
N ILE A 97 1.99 -9.58 15.83
CA ILE A 97 1.89 -8.15 15.54
C ILE A 97 1.44 -7.95 14.09
N ILE A 98 2.09 -8.62 13.14
CA ILE A 98 1.70 -8.55 11.72
C ILE A 98 0.25 -9.00 11.55
N GLY A 99 -0.14 -10.15 12.10
CA GLY A 99 -1.51 -10.67 11.99
C GLY A 99 -2.57 -9.75 12.59
N GLN A 100 -2.24 -9.02 13.66
CA GLN A 100 -3.15 -8.09 14.32
C GLN A 100 -3.35 -6.78 13.55
N TYR A 101 -2.28 -6.22 12.97
CA TYR A 101 -2.31 -4.88 12.38
C TYR A 101 -2.40 -4.88 10.84
N PHE A 102 -1.94 -5.93 10.16
CA PHE A 102 -1.97 -6.00 8.70
C PHE A 102 -3.38 -5.95 8.10
N PRO A 103 -4.42 -6.61 8.66
CA PRO A 103 -5.78 -6.52 8.13
C PRO A 103 -6.29 -5.07 8.02
N ALA A 104 -5.94 -4.20 8.97
CA ALA A 104 -6.28 -2.78 8.89
C ALA A 104 -5.65 -2.09 7.66
N THR A 105 -4.38 -2.38 7.38
CA THR A 105 -3.68 -1.85 6.19
C THR A 105 -4.34 -2.35 4.91
N VAL A 106 -4.73 -3.64 4.86
CA VAL A 106 -5.45 -4.22 3.72
C VAL A 106 -6.79 -3.52 3.50
N GLU A 107 -7.59 -3.34 4.55
CA GLU A 107 -8.90 -2.69 4.48
C GLU A 107 -8.79 -1.25 3.93
N LEU A 108 -7.82 -0.49 4.44
CA LEU A 108 -7.52 0.86 3.95
C LEU A 108 -7.08 0.84 2.49
N ALA A 109 -6.16 -0.05 2.12
CA ALA A 109 -5.64 -0.15 0.77
C ALA A 109 -6.74 -0.48 -0.26
N VAL A 110 -7.60 -1.46 0.04
CA VAL A 110 -8.69 -1.89 -0.84
C VAL A 110 -9.70 -0.76 -1.05
N CYS A 111 -10.18 -0.14 0.03
CA CYS A 111 -11.15 0.95 -0.08
C CYS A 111 -10.57 2.19 -0.77
N SER A 112 -9.32 2.55 -0.47
CA SER A 112 -8.66 3.68 -1.13
C SER A 112 -8.44 3.42 -2.61
N MET A 113 -8.03 2.20 -2.99
CA MET A 113 -7.88 1.81 -4.38
C MET A 113 -9.20 1.84 -5.13
N ALA A 114 -10.29 1.37 -4.51
CA ALA A 114 -11.62 1.44 -5.11
C ALA A 114 -12.03 2.88 -5.42
N VAL A 115 -11.84 3.80 -4.45
CA VAL A 115 -12.08 5.24 -4.66
C VAL A 115 -11.17 5.78 -5.77
N ALA A 116 -9.88 5.45 -5.75
CA ALA A 116 -8.91 5.93 -6.73
C ALA A 116 -9.27 5.54 -8.17
N LEU A 117 -9.71 4.29 -8.37
CA LEU A 117 -10.12 3.78 -9.67
C LEU A 117 -11.44 4.40 -10.12
N ILE A 118 -12.45 4.45 -9.26
CA ILE A 118 -13.75 5.04 -9.59
C ILE A 118 -13.58 6.50 -10.02
N VAL A 119 -12.90 7.29 -9.20
CA VAL A 119 -12.69 8.72 -9.47
C VAL A 119 -11.76 8.92 -10.65
N GLY A 120 -10.62 8.22 -10.69
CA GLY A 120 -9.62 8.39 -11.73
C GLY A 120 -10.13 7.99 -13.11
N ILE A 121 -10.83 6.86 -13.22
CA ILE A 121 -11.42 6.42 -14.50
C ILE A 121 -12.55 7.35 -14.90
N ALA A 122 -13.42 7.78 -13.98
CA ALA A 122 -14.52 8.69 -14.30
C ALA A 122 -14.01 10.05 -14.81
N VAL A 123 -13.10 10.69 -14.07
CA VAL A 123 -12.54 12.00 -14.43
C VAL A 123 -11.70 11.88 -15.71
N GLY A 124 -10.86 10.85 -15.83
CA GLY A 124 -10.03 10.64 -17.01
C GLY A 124 -10.84 10.39 -18.29
N THR A 125 -11.92 9.61 -18.18
CA THR A 125 -12.83 9.34 -19.31
C THR A 125 -13.60 10.59 -19.72
N LEU A 126 -14.12 11.34 -18.74
CA LEU A 126 -14.85 12.58 -19.00
C LEU A 126 -13.95 13.65 -19.63
N SER A 127 -12.72 13.78 -19.15
CA SER A 127 -11.71 14.73 -19.65
C SER A 127 -11.27 14.39 -21.08
N ALA A 128 -10.99 13.11 -21.38
CA ALA A 128 -10.56 12.69 -22.71
C ALA A 128 -11.67 12.65 -23.76
N SER A 129 -12.91 12.35 -23.38
CA SER A 129 -14.03 12.26 -24.32
C SER A 129 -14.46 13.60 -24.92
N ARG A 130 -14.06 14.73 -24.29
CA ARG A 130 -14.42 16.09 -24.73
C ARG A 130 -13.21 17.02 -24.76
N PRO A 131 -12.26 16.82 -25.69
CA PRO A 131 -11.03 17.62 -25.77
C PRO A 131 -11.33 19.11 -25.96
N GLY A 132 -10.57 19.98 -25.30
CA GLY A 132 -10.70 21.44 -25.43
C GLY A 132 -11.90 22.06 -24.69
N THR A 133 -12.70 21.26 -23.98
CA THR A 133 -13.83 21.75 -23.16
C THR A 133 -13.43 22.02 -21.71
N TYR A 134 -14.33 22.62 -20.93
CA TYR A 134 -14.14 22.79 -19.49
C TYR A 134 -13.92 21.46 -18.74
N PHE A 135 -14.43 20.34 -19.27
CA PHE A 135 -14.18 19.00 -18.70
C PHE A 135 -12.73 18.54 -18.91
N ASP A 136 -12.13 18.86 -20.06
CA ASP A 136 -10.70 18.61 -20.33
C ASP A 136 -9.86 19.42 -19.33
N VAL A 137 -10.09 20.73 -19.27
CA VAL A 137 -9.38 21.65 -18.36
C VAL A 137 -9.56 21.23 -16.91
N GLY A 138 -10.78 20.91 -16.49
CA GLY A 138 -11.10 20.44 -15.14
C GLY A 138 -10.37 19.15 -14.77
N GLY A 139 -10.34 18.17 -15.67
CA GLY A 139 -9.56 16.93 -15.47
C GLY A 139 -8.05 17.18 -15.38
N ARG A 140 -7.50 18.09 -16.20
CA ARG A 140 -6.09 18.51 -16.10
C ARG A 140 -5.77 19.14 -14.76
N LEU A 141 -6.59 20.10 -14.33
CA LEU A 141 -6.41 20.76 -13.03
C LEU A 141 -6.54 19.77 -11.89
N PHE A 142 -7.52 18.85 -11.94
CA PHE A 142 -7.70 17.80 -10.97
C PHE A 142 -6.43 16.93 -10.84
N GLY A 143 -5.90 16.43 -11.96
CA GLY A 143 -4.67 15.63 -11.96
C GLY A 143 -3.45 16.41 -11.44
N ILE A 144 -3.34 17.71 -11.75
CA ILE A 144 -2.27 18.57 -11.24
C ILE A 144 -2.39 18.76 -9.72
N ILE A 145 -3.58 19.09 -9.23
CA ILE A 145 -3.83 19.34 -7.81
C ILE A 145 -3.57 18.08 -6.99
N THR A 146 -4.15 16.94 -7.39
CA THR A 146 -3.98 15.66 -6.67
C THR A 146 -2.53 15.20 -6.63
N TYR A 147 -1.75 15.45 -7.68
CA TYR A 147 -0.32 15.14 -7.71
C TYR A 147 0.54 16.12 -6.91
N ALA A 148 0.16 17.41 -6.86
CA ALA A 148 0.94 18.45 -6.20
C ALA A 148 0.74 18.49 -4.67
N LEU A 149 -0.42 18.01 -4.18
CA LEU A 149 -0.74 18.04 -2.76
C LEU A 149 0.00 16.95 -1.97
N PRO A 150 0.79 17.29 -0.93
CA PRO A 150 1.36 16.30 -0.03
C PRO A 150 0.25 15.55 0.71
N MET A 151 0.32 14.21 0.75
CA MET A 151 -0.75 13.38 1.30
C MET A 151 -1.05 13.66 2.77
N PHE A 152 -0.02 13.82 3.61
CA PHE A 152 -0.21 14.12 5.03
C PHE A 152 -0.89 15.48 5.22
N TRP A 153 -0.52 16.49 4.43
CA TRP A 153 -1.07 17.84 4.55
C TRP A 153 -2.54 17.88 4.13
N ALA A 154 -2.86 17.25 3.00
CA ALA A 154 -4.24 17.11 2.55
C ALA A 154 -5.08 16.33 3.57
N GLY A 155 -4.54 15.24 4.14
CA GLY A 155 -5.20 14.49 5.21
C GLY A 155 -5.48 15.32 6.46
N MET A 156 -4.51 16.08 6.95
CA MET A 156 -4.69 16.97 8.10
C MET A 156 -5.74 18.05 7.84
N LEU A 157 -5.78 18.64 6.65
CA LEU A 157 -6.82 19.61 6.29
C LEU A 157 -8.21 18.98 6.22
N LEU A 158 -8.32 17.82 5.59
CA LEU A 158 -9.60 17.11 5.49
C LEU A 158 -10.10 16.66 6.86
N GLN A 159 -9.21 16.25 7.78
CA GLN A 159 -9.57 16.02 9.18
C GLN A 159 -10.07 17.30 9.85
N LEU A 160 -9.35 18.42 9.70
CA LEU A 160 -9.76 19.69 10.30
C LEU A 160 -11.15 20.13 9.84
N ILE A 161 -11.42 20.04 8.54
CA ILE A 161 -12.69 20.49 7.95
C ILE A 161 -13.79 19.48 8.27
N PHE A 162 -13.63 18.22 7.86
CA PHE A 162 -14.71 17.25 7.87
C PHE A 162 -14.89 16.52 9.19
N SER A 163 -13.84 16.42 10.01
CA SER A 163 -13.94 15.79 11.33
C SER A 163 -14.11 16.82 12.45
N VAL A 164 -13.27 17.87 12.49
CA VAL A 164 -13.28 18.81 13.62
C VAL A 164 -14.34 19.91 13.47
N GLN A 165 -14.38 20.60 12.31
CA GLN A 165 -15.32 21.71 12.12
C GLN A 165 -16.74 21.23 11.83
N LEU A 166 -16.89 20.29 10.90
CA LEU A 166 -18.20 19.83 10.43
C LEU A 166 -18.75 18.65 11.25
N GLY A 167 -17.88 17.88 11.91
CA GLY A 167 -18.30 16.68 12.66
C GLY A 167 -18.89 15.56 11.79
N TRP A 168 -18.60 15.54 10.48
CA TRP A 168 -19.15 14.57 9.53
C TRP A 168 -18.48 13.20 9.62
N PHE A 169 -17.20 13.15 9.98
CA PHE A 169 -16.46 11.90 10.08
C PHE A 169 -15.67 11.80 11.38
N PRO A 170 -15.32 10.59 11.85
CA PRO A 170 -14.43 10.39 12.97
C PRO A 170 -13.01 10.88 12.67
N ASN A 171 -12.28 11.29 13.71
CA ASN A 171 -10.93 11.83 13.57
C ASN A 171 -9.84 10.75 13.62
N SER A 172 -10.13 9.56 14.16
CA SER A 172 -9.15 8.52 14.46
C SER A 172 -9.79 7.14 14.66
N ASN A 173 -8.93 6.10 14.70
CA ASN A 173 -9.27 4.70 14.98
C ASN A 173 -10.17 4.02 13.93
N ARG A 174 -10.20 2.68 13.96
CA ARG A 174 -11.06 1.85 13.09
C ARG A 174 -12.50 1.73 13.58
N PHE A 175 -12.71 1.96 14.87
CA PHE A 175 -13.97 1.75 15.55
C PHE A 175 -14.04 2.62 16.81
N PRO A 176 -15.23 3.03 17.27
CA PRO A 176 -15.37 3.80 18.51
C PRO A 176 -14.85 3.02 19.72
N PRO A 177 -14.04 3.64 20.61
CA PRO A 177 -13.46 2.96 21.77
C PRO A 177 -14.49 2.62 22.85
N ASN A 178 -15.66 3.25 22.82
CA ASN A 178 -16.76 3.06 23.75
C ASN A 178 -17.73 1.93 23.35
N LEU A 179 -17.51 1.28 22.20
CA LEU A 179 -18.33 0.19 21.70
C LEU A 179 -17.48 -1.08 21.50
N PRO A 180 -18.05 -2.28 21.71
CA PRO A 180 -17.35 -3.51 21.41
C PRO A 180 -17.12 -3.61 19.90
N ALA A 181 -15.85 -3.73 19.51
CA ALA A 181 -15.46 -3.94 18.12
C ALA A 181 -15.99 -5.28 17.59
N PRO A 182 -16.15 -5.43 16.27
CA PRO A 182 -16.52 -6.70 15.66
C PRO A 182 -15.56 -7.82 16.08
N THR A 183 -16.11 -9.00 16.35
CA THR A 183 -15.30 -10.18 16.69
C THR A 183 -14.40 -10.55 15.50
N PRO A 184 -13.07 -10.60 15.69
CA PRO A 184 -12.14 -10.77 14.58
C PRO A 184 -12.15 -12.21 14.07
N VAL A 185 -12.67 -12.41 12.85
CA VAL A 185 -12.54 -13.68 12.11
C VAL A 185 -11.47 -13.52 11.03
N THR A 186 -11.57 -12.43 10.26
CA THR A 186 -10.60 -12.05 9.23
C THR A 186 -9.70 -10.90 9.66
N GLY A 187 -10.11 -10.14 10.69
CA GLY A 187 -9.44 -8.91 11.13
C GLY A 187 -9.86 -7.66 10.33
N LEU A 188 -10.69 -7.83 9.29
CA LEU A 188 -11.29 -6.78 8.49
C LEU A 188 -12.64 -6.41 9.13
N TYR A 189 -12.72 -5.27 9.81
CA TYR A 189 -13.90 -4.91 10.60
C TYR A 189 -15.16 -4.78 9.75
N THR A 190 -15.04 -4.32 8.50
CA THR A 190 -16.16 -4.29 7.55
C THR A 190 -16.68 -5.69 7.23
N ILE A 191 -15.79 -6.65 6.94
CA ILE A 191 -16.20 -8.03 6.61
C ILE A 191 -16.69 -8.76 7.86
N ASP A 192 -15.96 -8.64 8.97
CA ASP A 192 -16.30 -9.30 10.24
C ASP A 192 -17.65 -8.82 10.80
N SER A 193 -18.00 -7.54 10.59
CA SER A 193 -19.33 -7.03 10.93
C SER A 193 -20.46 -7.69 10.11
N LEU A 194 -20.22 -7.92 8.82
CA LEU A 194 -21.18 -8.60 7.94
C LEU A 194 -21.30 -10.09 8.30
N LEU A 195 -20.18 -10.76 8.58
CA LEU A 195 -20.16 -12.15 9.03
C LEU A 195 -20.87 -12.33 10.38
N GLY A 196 -20.73 -11.35 11.28
CA GLY A 196 -21.48 -11.29 12.54
C GLY A 196 -22.95 -10.89 12.41
N GLY A 197 -23.43 -10.59 11.18
CA GLY A 197 -24.81 -10.16 10.93
C GLY A 197 -25.17 -8.77 11.50
N ASN A 198 -24.18 -7.97 11.91
CA ASN A 198 -24.39 -6.69 12.56
C ASN A 198 -24.18 -5.53 11.58
N LEU A 199 -25.27 -5.11 10.93
CA LEU A 199 -25.25 -3.99 9.98
C LEU A 199 -24.85 -2.66 10.64
N THR A 200 -25.17 -2.45 11.91
CA THR A 200 -24.78 -1.24 12.63
C THR A 200 -23.26 -1.15 12.74
N GLN A 201 -22.60 -2.23 13.17
CA GLN A 201 -21.14 -2.29 13.24
C GLN A 201 -20.48 -2.14 11.85
N PHE A 202 -21.12 -2.67 10.80
CA PHE A 202 -20.64 -2.50 9.42
C PHE A 202 -20.63 -1.02 9.01
N PHE A 203 -21.75 -0.31 9.18
CA PHE A 203 -21.82 1.11 8.84
C PHE A 203 -20.91 1.97 9.73
N THR A 204 -20.76 1.63 11.01
CA THR A 204 -19.80 2.30 11.90
C THR A 204 -18.36 2.11 11.39
N SER A 205 -17.96 0.88 11.06
CA SER A 205 -16.62 0.60 10.52
C SER A 205 -16.37 1.34 9.20
N LEU A 206 -17.36 1.36 8.31
CA LEU A 206 -17.29 2.09 7.05
C LEU A 206 -17.18 3.60 7.27
N HIS A 207 -17.87 4.15 8.26
CA HIS A 207 -17.82 5.57 8.60
C HIS A 207 -16.45 6.01 9.12
N HIS A 208 -15.79 5.19 9.95
CA HIS A 208 -14.40 5.42 10.38
C HIS A 208 -13.38 5.26 9.24
N LEU A 209 -13.65 4.35 8.31
CA LEU A 209 -12.80 4.09 7.15
C LEU A 209 -12.96 5.14 6.04
N ALA A 210 -14.11 5.82 5.97
CA ALA A 210 -14.47 6.69 4.85
C ALA A 210 -13.49 7.84 4.66
N LEU A 211 -13.20 8.64 5.69
CA LEU A 211 -12.33 9.81 5.52
C LEU A 211 -10.87 9.44 5.16
N PRO A 212 -10.21 8.47 5.84
CA PRO A 212 -8.88 8.03 5.44
C PRO A 212 -8.84 7.47 4.01
N SER A 213 -9.81 6.63 3.64
CA SER A 213 -9.84 5.98 2.32
C SER A 213 -10.22 6.92 1.19
N LEU A 214 -11.13 7.88 1.43
CA LEU A 214 -11.45 8.93 0.48
C LEU A 214 -10.25 9.84 0.25
N THR A 215 -9.55 10.24 1.32
CA THR A 215 -8.36 11.08 1.21
C THR A 215 -7.28 10.41 0.36
N LEU A 216 -6.89 9.18 0.75
CA LEU A 216 -5.86 8.43 0.04
C LEU A 216 -6.29 8.10 -1.39
N GLY A 217 -7.55 7.69 -1.57
CA GLY A 217 -8.10 7.34 -2.88
C GLY A 217 -8.18 8.53 -3.83
N ILE A 218 -8.66 9.69 -3.39
CA ILE A 218 -8.75 10.90 -4.22
C ILE A 218 -7.36 11.35 -4.67
N LEU A 219 -6.36 11.33 -3.80
CA LEU A 219 -5.00 11.73 -4.17
C LEU A 219 -4.37 10.74 -5.16
N LEU A 220 -4.55 9.43 -4.96
CA LEU A 220 -4.08 8.41 -5.90
C LEU A 220 -4.83 8.43 -7.23
N SER A 221 -6.08 8.89 -7.25
CA SER A 221 -6.91 8.93 -8.45
C SER A 221 -6.31 9.78 -9.57
N GLY A 222 -5.46 10.77 -9.26
CA GLY A 222 -4.78 11.61 -10.26
C GLY A 222 -3.86 10.82 -11.20
N ILE A 223 -3.20 9.77 -10.68
CA ILE A 223 -2.36 8.88 -11.50
C ILE A 223 -3.25 8.13 -12.51
N PHE A 224 -4.38 7.60 -12.05
CA PHE A 224 -5.33 6.86 -12.88
C PHE A 224 -6.04 7.78 -13.90
N GLU A 225 -6.45 8.98 -13.49
CA GLU A 225 -6.99 10.02 -14.39
C GLU A 225 -6.04 10.26 -15.55
N ARG A 226 -4.75 10.51 -15.24
CA ARG A 226 -3.76 10.86 -16.26
C ARG A 226 -3.56 9.71 -17.25
N ILE A 227 -3.43 8.48 -16.75
CA ILE A 227 -3.21 7.30 -17.58
C ILE A 227 -4.42 7.06 -18.47
N VAL A 228 -5.63 7.04 -17.89
CA VAL A 228 -6.89 6.84 -18.64
C VAL A 228 -7.03 7.91 -19.70
N ARG A 229 -6.84 9.19 -19.33
CA ARG A 229 -7.00 10.30 -20.26
C ARG A 229 -6.04 10.22 -21.44
N VAL A 230 -4.74 10.01 -21.17
CA VAL A 230 -3.71 9.97 -22.23
C VAL A 230 -3.97 8.80 -23.17
N ASN A 231 -4.20 7.59 -22.62
CA ASN A 231 -4.44 6.40 -23.43
C ASN A 231 -5.76 6.51 -24.19
N LEU A 232 -6.83 7.02 -23.57
CA LEU A 232 -8.12 7.16 -24.23
C LEU A 232 -8.06 8.18 -25.37
N LYS A 233 -7.38 9.31 -25.17
CA LYS A 233 -7.19 10.32 -26.24
C LYS A 233 -6.43 9.74 -27.43
N GLN A 234 -5.36 8.97 -27.19
CA GLN A 234 -4.62 8.26 -28.25
C GLN A 234 -5.50 7.20 -28.93
N THR A 235 -6.27 6.46 -28.14
CA THR A 235 -7.12 5.38 -28.63
C THR A 235 -8.25 5.89 -29.52
N LEU A 236 -8.85 7.03 -29.18
CA LEU A 236 -9.89 7.69 -29.97
C LEU A 236 -9.41 8.19 -31.35
N GLN A 237 -8.09 8.30 -31.53
CA GLN A 237 -7.44 8.70 -32.80
C GLN A 237 -6.97 7.51 -33.64
N ALA A 238 -7.27 6.27 -33.23
CA ALA A 238 -6.81 5.08 -33.94
C ALA A 238 -7.70 4.73 -35.15
N ASP A 239 -7.10 4.17 -36.20
CA ASP A 239 -7.77 3.81 -37.46
C ASP A 239 -9.02 2.93 -37.28
N TYR A 240 -9.00 2.00 -36.31
CA TYR A 240 -10.14 1.13 -36.05
C TYR A 240 -11.34 1.89 -35.44
N VAL A 241 -11.08 3.01 -34.76
CA VAL A 241 -12.13 3.92 -34.26
C VAL A 241 -12.71 4.75 -35.41
N GLU A 242 -11.87 5.23 -36.33
CA GLU A 242 -12.35 5.89 -37.55
C GLU A 242 -13.18 4.95 -38.43
N ALA A 243 -12.76 3.69 -38.59
CA ALA A 243 -13.52 2.68 -39.30
C ALA A 243 -14.86 2.37 -38.62
N ALA A 244 -14.90 2.35 -37.28
CA ALA A 244 -16.15 2.19 -36.52
C ALA A 244 -17.10 3.37 -36.74
N ARG A 245 -16.57 4.61 -36.78
CA ARG A 245 -17.33 5.82 -37.08
C ARG A 245 -17.88 5.81 -38.51
N ALA A 246 -17.07 5.40 -39.49
CA ALA A 246 -17.47 5.26 -40.89
C ALA A 246 -18.60 4.23 -41.09
N ARG A 247 -18.68 3.22 -40.22
CA ARG A 247 -19.78 2.24 -40.18
C ARG A 247 -21.06 2.75 -39.49
N GLY A 248 -21.09 4.00 -39.02
CA GLY A 248 -22.25 4.58 -38.34
C GLY A 248 -22.45 4.14 -36.89
N ILE A 249 -21.42 3.60 -36.24
CA ILE A 249 -21.49 3.24 -34.81
C ILE A 249 -21.52 4.53 -33.97
N GLY A 250 -22.49 4.66 -33.08
CA GLY A 250 -22.63 5.86 -32.24
C GLY A 250 -21.44 6.10 -31.28
N GLU A 251 -21.10 7.37 -31.05
CA GLU A 251 -19.94 7.80 -30.24
C GLU A 251 -19.90 7.19 -28.84
N ASN A 252 -21.05 7.08 -28.15
CA ASN A 252 -21.11 6.46 -26.82
C ASN A 252 -20.70 4.98 -26.84
N LYS A 253 -21.04 4.25 -27.91
CA LYS A 253 -20.69 2.84 -28.08
C LYS A 253 -19.23 2.67 -28.52
N ILE A 254 -18.71 3.61 -29.31
CA ILE A 254 -17.27 3.68 -29.62
C ILE A 254 -16.48 3.93 -28.32
N LEU A 255 -16.86 4.95 -27.55
CA LEU A 255 -16.21 5.31 -26.29
C LEU A 255 -16.19 4.13 -25.30
N ALA A 256 -17.36 3.58 -24.96
CA ALA A 256 -17.47 2.56 -23.92
C ALA A 256 -16.89 1.20 -24.35
N SER A 257 -17.19 0.73 -25.57
CA SER A 257 -16.89 -0.64 -25.97
C SER A 257 -15.62 -0.80 -26.82
N HIS A 258 -15.17 0.25 -27.51
CA HIS A 258 -14.01 0.16 -28.41
C HIS A 258 -12.79 0.91 -27.87
N ALA A 259 -12.97 2.13 -27.35
CA ALA A 259 -11.87 2.97 -26.92
C ALA A 259 -11.47 2.74 -25.45
N LEU A 260 -12.42 2.83 -24.52
CA LEU A 260 -12.14 2.74 -23.08
C LEU A 260 -11.53 1.38 -22.69
N LYS A 261 -12.07 0.27 -23.20
CA LYS A 261 -11.55 -1.07 -22.92
C LYS A 261 -10.08 -1.22 -23.28
N ASN A 262 -9.65 -0.65 -24.41
CA ASN A 262 -8.26 -0.70 -24.85
C ASN A 262 -7.38 0.30 -24.07
N ALA A 263 -7.94 1.46 -23.71
CA ALA A 263 -7.25 2.46 -22.89
C ALA A 263 -6.99 2.01 -21.44
N LEU A 264 -7.75 1.04 -20.94
CA LEU A 264 -7.60 0.50 -19.58
C LEU A 264 -6.51 -0.58 -19.46
N ILE A 265 -5.94 -1.08 -20.56
CA ILE A 265 -4.89 -2.11 -20.50
C ILE A 265 -3.70 -1.65 -19.63
N PRO A 266 -3.12 -0.44 -19.84
CA PRO A 266 -2.02 0.04 -19.00
C PRO A 266 -2.44 0.38 -17.57
N VAL A 267 -3.73 0.63 -17.34
CA VAL A 267 -4.28 0.93 -16.01
C VAL A 267 -4.18 -0.28 -15.09
N ILE A 268 -4.38 -1.50 -15.62
CA ILE A 268 -4.30 -2.75 -14.85
C ILE A 268 -2.90 -2.94 -14.26
N THR A 269 -1.85 -2.67 -15.04
CA THR A 269 -0.46 -2.77 -14.60
C THR A 269 -0.17 -1.80 -13.44
N VAL A 270 -0.57 -0.54 -13.60
CA VAL A 270 -0.32 0.49 -12.57
C VAL A 270 -1.18 0.26 -11.34
N LEU A 271 -2.40 -0.23 -11.49
CA LEU A 271 -3.27 -0.65 -10.40
C LEU A 271 -2.57 -1.67 -9.52
N GLY A 272 -2.05 -2.75 -10.13
CA GLY A 272 -1.35 -3.79 -9.41
C GLY A 272 -0.16 -3.23 -8.61
N LEU A 273 0.70 -2.44 -9.26
CA LEU A 273 1.91 -1.91 -8.62
C LEU A 273 1.56 -0.94 -7.49
N THR A 274 0.55 -0.10 -7.69
CA THR A 274 0.07 0.84 -6.68
C THR A 274 -0.55 0.09 -5.50
N PHE A 275 -1.34 -0.96 -5.76
CA PHE A 275 -1.92 -1.80 -4.71
C PHE A 275 -0.85 -2.52 -3.90
N ALA A 276 0.17 -3.09 -4.56
CA ALA A 276 1.34 -3.68 -3.90
C ALA A 276 2.05 -2.69 -2.99
N SER A 277 2.27 -1.47 -3.47
CA SER A 277 2.87 -0.39 -2.68
C SER A 277 2.02 0.01 -1.48
N LEU A 278 0.68 0.01 -1.60
CA LEU A 278 -0.22 0.29 -0.48
C LEU A 278 -0.19 -0.81 0.59
N LEU A 279 -0.14 -2.08 0.17
CA LEU A 279 0.02 -3.20 1.09
C LEU A 279 1.39 -3.22 1.77
N GLY A 280 2.41 -2.68 1.11
CA GLY A 280 3.72 -2.39 1.70
C GLY A 280 3.71 -1.25 2.74
N GLY A 281 2.55 -0.65 3.01
CA GLY A 281 2.32 0.29 4.09
C GLY A 281 2.06 1.72 3.61
N ALA A 282 0.87 2.25 3.90
CA ALA A 282 0.54 3.65 3.68
C ALA A 282 0.94 4.51 4.89
N ILE A 283 2.23 4.46 5.30
CA ILE A 283 2.75 5.00 6.58
C ILE A 283 2.18 6.40 6.88
N LEU A 284 2.30 7.33 5.93
CA LEU A 284 1.86 8.71 6.13
C LEU A 284 0.35 8.82 6.39
N THR A 285 -0.47 8.09 5.64
CA THR A 285 -1.92 8.09 5.82
C THR A 285 -2.28 7.42 7.14
N GLU A 286 -1.67 6.27 7.45
CA GLU A 286 -2.00 5.55 8.68
C GLU A 286 -1.60 6.36 9.93
N VAL A 287 -0.46 7.03 9.91
CA VAL A 287 -0.05 7.92 11.01
C VAL A 287 -0.93 9.16 11.09
N THR A 288 -1.21 9.82 9.97
CA THR A 288 -2.04 11.06 9.94
C THR A 288 -3.46 10.79 10.47
N PHE A 289 -4.05 9.67 10.08
CA PHE A 289 -5.40 9.29 10.52
C PHE A 289 -5.45 8.48 11.80
N SER A 290 -4.30 8.26 12.46
CA SER A 290 -4.18 7.33 13.60
C SER A 290 -4.85 5.98 13.29
N TRP A 291 -4.72 5.53 12.04
CA TRP A 291 -5.21 4.25 11.59
C TRP A 291 -4.30 3.18 12.20
N PRO A 292 -4.84 2.20 12.95
CA PRO A 292 -4.08 1.14 13.58
C PRO A 292 -3.70 0.06 12.57
N GLY A 293 -2.95 0.45 11.54
CA GLY A 293 -2.36 -0.45 10.55
C GLY A 293 -0.92 -0.79 10.85
N LEU A 294 -0.38 -1.70 10.04
CA LEU A 294 0.97 -2.23 10.21
C LEU A 294 2.04 -1.15 9.98
N ALA A 295 1.74 -0.16 9.13
CA ALA A 295 2.66 0.93 8.81
C ALA A 295 2.74 1.95 9.95
N ASN A 296 1.62 2.22 10.63
CA ASN A 296 1.63 2.98 11.88
C ASN A 296 2.37 2.22 13.00
N ARG A 297 2.18 0.89 13.09
CA ARG A 297 2.92 0.08 14.06
C ARG A 297 4.44 0.09 13.79
N LEU A 298 4.84 0.06 12.53
CA LEU A 298 6.23 0.25 12.12
C LEU A 298 6.77 1.61 12.57
N TYR A 299 6.01 2.70 12.35
CA TYR A 299 6.40 4.04 12.79
C TYR A 299 6.65 4.09 14.31
N GLN A 300 5.75 3.50 15.11
CA GLN A 300 5.92 3.40 16.56
C GLN A 300 7.15 2.58 16.94
N ALA A 301 7.35 1.41 16.30
CA ALA A 301 8.51 0.56 16.56
C ALA A 301 9.84 1.25 16.23
N ILE A 302 9.88 2.11 15.20
CA ILE A 302 11.04 2.94 14.89
C ILE A 302 11.29 3.96 16.00
N ALA A 303 10.24 4.62 16.49
CA ALA A 303 10.34 5.60 17.57
C ALA A 303 10.81 4.95 18.89
N ASP A 304 10.28 3.77 19.19
CA ASP A 304 10.59 3.00 20.40
C ASP A 304 11.89 2.18 20.30
N ARG A 305 12.59 2.24 19.15
CA ARG A 305 13.82 1.47 18.87
C ARG A 305 13.65 -0.05 18.99
N ASP A 306 12.47 -0.54 18.67
CA ASP A 306 12.15 -1.98 18.65
C ASP A 306 12.67 -2.65 17.37
N TYR A 307 13.97 -2.96 17.36
CA TYR A 307 14.67 -3.46 16.18
C TYR A 307 14.05 -4.73 15.57
N PRO A 308 13.68 -5.77 16.34
CA PRO A 308 13.05 -6.96 15.78
C PRO A 308 11.73 -6.66 15.07
N THR A 309 10.86 -5.83 15.66
CA THR A 309 9.59 -5.45 15.03
C THR A 309 9.82 -4.66 13.75
N VAL A 310 10.73 -3.68 13.76
CA VAL A 310 11.04 -2.90 12.54
C VAL A 310 11.57 -3.81 11.43
N GLN A 311 12.51 -4.70 11.75
CA GLN A 311 13.08 -5.67 10.81
C GLN A 311 12.03 -6.60 10.24
N GLY A 312 11.25 -7.25 11.10
CA GLY A 312 10.25 -8.22 10.67
C GLY A 312 9.15 -7.61 9.81
N VAL A 313 8.65 -6.43 10.20
CA VAL A 313 7.63 -5.71 9.43
C VAL A 313 8.15 -5.24 8.08
N LEU A 314 9.38 -4.71 7.99
CA LEU A 314 9.96 -4.28 6.71
C LEU A 314 10.26 -5.46 5.78
N VAL A 315 10.72 -6.59 6.32
CA VAL A 315 10.90 -7.83 5.54
C VAL A 315 9.55 -8.34 5.03
N PHE A 316 8.51 -8.30 5.86
CA PHE A 316 7.16 -8.68 5.47
C PHE A 316 6.61 -7.77 4.35
N PHE A 317 6.77 -6.45 4.46
CA PHE A 317 6.43 -5.52 3.38
C PHE A 317 7.22 -5.79 2.10
N GLY A 318 8.53 -6.05 2.22
CA GLY A 318 9.36 -6.47 1.09
C GLY A 318 8.84 -7.74 0.41
N ALA A 319 8.48 -8.75 1.20
CA ALA A 319 7.90 -10.00 0.71
C ALA A 319 6.59 -9.77 -0.05
N ILE A 320 5.69 -8.93 0.47
CA ILE A 320 4.45 -8.55 -0.21
C ILE A 320 4.74 -7.86 -1.54
N VAL A 321 5.61 -6.84 -1.54
CA VAL A 321 5.89 -6.03 -2.74
C VAL A 321 6.55 -6.88 -3.82
N VAL A 322 7.52 -7.73 -3.45
CA VAL A 322 8.18 -8.65 -4.39
C VAL A 322 7.18 -9.66 -4.95
N SER A 323 6.36 -10.29 -4.09
CA SER A 323 5.36 -11.27 -4.51
C SER A 323 4.31 -10.66 -5.43
N ALA A 324 3.80 -9.48 -5.08
CA ALA A 324 2.82 -8.77 -5.88
C ALA A 324 3.43 -8.30 -7.22
N SER A 325 4.68 -7.82 -7.23
CA SER A 325 5.38 -7.44 -8.46
C SER A 325 5.50 -8.62 -9.43
N ILE A 326 5.88 -9.81 -8.92
CA ILE A 326 5.94 -11.03 -9.73
C ILE A 326 4.56 -11.41 -10.26
N LEU A 327 3.52 -11.31 -9.42
CA LEU A 327 2.15 -11.59 -9.84
C LEU A 327 1.70 -10.66 -10.97
N ILE A 328 2.00 -9.37 -10.86
CA ILE A 328 1.65 -8.35 -11.88
C ILE A 328 2.42 -8.59 -13.17
N ASP A 329 3.71 -8.89 -13.07
CA ASP A 329 4.55 -9.26 -14.19
C ASP A 329 3.98 -10.47 -14.96
N ILE A 330 3.49 -11.48 -14.25
CA ILE A 330 2.81 -12.65 -14.83
C ILE A 330 1.49 -12.22 -15.49
N LEU A 331 0.65 -11.43 -14.81
CA LEU A 331 -0.63 -10.96 -15.34
C LEU A 331 -0.45 -10.14 -16.62
N ASN A 332 0.53 -9.23 -16.65
CA ASN A 332 0.87 -8.43 -17.82
C ASN A 332 1.29 -9.32 -19.01
N ALA A 333 2.07 -10.37 -18.75
CA ALA A 333 2.50 -11.32 -19.77
C ALA A 333 1.32 -12.06 -20.45
N TYR A 334 0.27 -12.32 -19.69
CA TYR A 334 -0.97 -12.92 -20.19
C TYR A 334 -1.86 -11.91 -20.93
N VAL A 335 -2.01 -10.71 -20.39
CA VAL A 335 -2.94 -9.69 -20.90
C VAL A 335 -2.41 -8.97 -22.14
N ASP A 336 -1.11 -8.67 -22.21
CA ASP A 336 -0.53 -7.93 -23.33
C ASP A 336 0.33 -8.83 -24.25
N PRO A 337 -0.21 -9.28 -25.41
CA PRO A 337 0.55 -10.06 -26.39
C PRO A 337 1.64 -9.25 -27.13
N ARG A 338 1.75 -7.93 -26.91
CA ARG A 338 2.75 -7.04 -27.52
C ARG A 338 4.04 -6.97 -26.73
N ILE A 339 4.07 -7.46 -25.48
CA ILE A 339 5.30 -7.57 -24.70
C ILE A 339 6.19 -8.62 -25.36
N ARG A 340 7.17 -8.15 -26.14
CA ARG A 340 8.27 -8.97 -26.66
C ARG A 340 9.33 -9.03 -25.55
N TYR A 341 9.41 -10.18 -24.90
CA TYR A 341 10.48 -10.53 -23.96
C TYR A 341 11.79 -10.85 -24.67
#